data_AF-A0A453NEV5-F1
#
_entry.id   AF-A0A453NEV5-F1
#
_cell.length_a   1.000
_cell.length_b   1.000
_cell.length_c   1.000
_cell.angle_alpha   90.00
_cell.angle_beta   90.00
_cell.angle_gamma   90.00
#
_symmetry.space_group_name_H-M   'P 1'
#
loop_
_entity.id
_entity.type
_entity.pdbx_description
1 polymer ?
#
loop_
_entity_poly.entity_id
_entity_poly.type
_entity_poly.pdbx_seq_one_letter_code
_entity_poly.pdbx_strand_id
1 'polypeptide(L)'
;MGGRDAAVEMDPGSFLTFDLGYYHTVLKHRALFRSDAALVTDAAARADIAGVVSSPPEVFFQVFARSMARLGAVEVKTGSQGEIRKHCAVVNS
;
A
#
# COMPACT_ATOMS: atom_id res chain seq x y z
N MET A 1 1.15 -5.56 29.58
CA MET A 1 1.10 -6.89 28.96
C MET A 1 1.63 -6.77 27.55
N GLY A 2 2.80 -7.32 27.25
CA GLY A 2 3.43 -7.26 25.93
C GLY A 2 4.38 -8.43 25.78
N GLY A 3 3.93 -9.47 25.06
CA GLY A 3 4.75 -10.63 24.70
C GLY A 3 5.66 -10.29 23.52
N ARG A 4 6.85 -10.89 23.50
CA ARG A 4 8.00 -10.51 22.67
C ARG A 4 7.87 -10.72 21.14
N ASP A 5 6.70 -11.06 20.60
CA ASP A 5 6.41 -11.12 19.16
C ASP A 5 4.91 -10.86 18.89
N ALA A 6 4.40 -9.70 19.30
CA ALA A 6 3.02 -9.32 19.01
C ALA A 6 2.93 -8.59 17.66
N ALA A 7 2.38 -9.25 16.64
CA ALA A 7 1.94 -8.57 15.43
C ALA A 7 0.81 -7.57 15.79
N VAL A 8 0.85 -6.39 15.19
CA VAL A 8 -0.13 -5.32 15.40
C VAL A 8 -0.82 -5.01 14.08
N GLU A 9 -2.09 -4.65 14.15
CA GLU A 9 -2.88 -4.25 12.99
C GLU A 9 -2.34 -2.96 12.37
N MET A 10 -2.11 -2.98 11.06
CA MET A 10 -1.67 -1.82 10.28
C MET A 10 -2.76 -0.75 10.16
N ASP A 11 -4.02 -1.18 10.08
CA ASP A 11 -5.20 -0.33 10.07
C ASP A 11 -6.24 -0.83 11.09
N PRO A 12 -6.12 -0.40 12.35
CA PRO A 12 -7.00 -0.90 13.42
C PRO A 12 -8.47 -0.62 13.13
N GLY A 13 -9.30 -1.67 13.19
CA GLY A 13 -10.73 -1.60 12.89
C GLY A 13 -11.12 -1.88 11.43
N SER A 14 -10.17 -1.89 10.49
CA SER A 14 -10.38 -2.35 9.11
C SER A 14 -9.32 -3.32 8.59
N PHE A 15 -8.55 -3.94 9.48
CA PHE A 15 -7.38 -4.75 9.14
C PHE A 15 -7.63 -5.97 8.23
N LEU A 16 -8.88 -6.39 8.02
CA LEU A 16 -9.27 -7.47 7.10
C LEU A 16 -9.97 -6.97 5.82
N THR A 17 -10.18 -5.67 5.69
CA THR A 17 -10.92 -5.07 4.58
C THR A 17 -10.02 -4.08 3.86
N PHE A 18 -10.06 -4.08 2.52
CA PHE A 18 -9.32 -3.12 1.73
C PHE A 18 -10.22 -1.90 1.45
N ASP A 19 -10.05 -0.83 2.22
CA ASP A 19 -10.86 0.39 2.13
C ASP A 19 -10.07 1.67 2.54
N LEU A 20 -10.81 2.76 2.77
CA LEU A 20 -10.27 4.07 3.16
C LEU A 20 -9.88 4.19 4.65
N GLY A 21 -10.12 3.16 5.47
CA GLY A 21 -9.80 3.11 6.89
C GLY A 21 -8.35 3.53 7.18
N TYR A 22 -7.42 3.00 6.38
CA TYR A 22 -6.01 3.32 6.46
C TYR A 22 -5.76 4.83 6.36
N TYR A 23 -6.31 5.51 5.36
CA TYR A 23 -6.11 6.95 5.19
C TYR A 23 -6.81 7.77 6.27
N HIS A 24 -7.96 7.31 6.80
CA HIS A 24 -8.59 7.94 7.96
C HIS A 24 -7.70 7.86 9.21
N THR A 25 -7.04 6.73 9.44
CA THR A 25 -6.10 6.52 10.56
C THR A 25 -4.87 7.42 10.39
N VAL A 26 -4.32 7.52 9.17
CA VAL A 26 -3.20 8.39 8.82
C VAL A 26 -3.53 9.87 9.05
N LEU A 27 -4.68 10.36 8.56
CA LEU A 27 -5.12 11.75 8.73
C LEU A 27 -5.40 12.13 10.19
N LYS A 28 -5.70 11.15 11.06
CA LYS A 28 -5.86 11.33 12.51
C LYS A 28 -4.53 11.29 13.27
N HIS A 29 -3.40 11.23 12.57
CA HIS A 29 -2.06 11.07 13.15
C HIS A 29 -1.92 9.80 14.01
N ARG A 30 -2.58 8.71 13.61
CA ARG A 30 -2.55 7.41 14.30
C ARG A 30 -1.89 6.31 13.49
N ALA A 31 -1.08 6.68 12.50
CA ALA A 31 -0.37 5.73 11.67
C ALA A 31 0.71 4.99 12.46
N LEU A 32 0.92 3.70 12.13
CA LEU A 32 1.87 2.85 12.86
C LEU A 32 3.33 3.18 12.51
N PHE A 33 3.64 3.35 11.22
CA PHE A 33 5.00 3.63 10.78
C PHE A 33 5.25 5.11 10.52
N ARG A 34 6.53 5.49 10.63
CA ARG A 34 6.98 6.84 10.29
C ARG A 34 6.77 7.16 8.80
N SER A 35 6.90 6.17 7.91
CA SER A 35 6.61 6.34 6.49
C SER A 35 5.15 6.72 6.23
N ASP A 36 4.22 6.15 6.98
CA ASP A 36 2.80 6.46 6.86
C ASP A 36 2.51 7.86 7.45
N ALA A 37 3.11 8.20 8.59
CA ALA A 37 3.01 9.54 9.16
C ALA A 37 3.62 10.61 8.24
N ALA A 38 4.62 10.27 7.42
CA ALA A 38 5.23 11.21 6.49
C ALA A 38 4.23 11.73 5.44
N LEU A 39 3.21 10.93 5.10
CA LEU A 39 2.16 11.29 4.15
C LEU A 39 1.34 12.51 4.58
N VAL A 40 1.27 12.81 5.88
CA VAL A 40 0.57 14.00 6.39
C VAL A 40 1.51 15.15 6.75
N THR A 41 2.81 14.90 6.82
CA THR A 41 3.82 15.95 7.02
C THR A 41 4.23 16.63 5.72
N ASP A 42 4.16 15.90 4.59
CA ASP A 42 4.32 16.48 3.27
C ASP A 42 3.00 17.14 2.81
N ALA A 43 3.06 18.39 2.40
CA ALA A 43 1.87 19.17 2.09
C ALA A 43 1.13 18.67 0.83
N ALA A 44 1.86 18.19 -0.17
CA ALA A 44 1.28 17.68 -1.41
C ALA A 44 0.61 16.33 -1.18
N ALA A 45 1.31 15.40 -0.54
CA ALA A 45 0.76 14.09 -0.19
C ALA A 45 -0.48 14.20 0.71
N ARG A 46 -0.45 15.13 1.67
CA ARG A 46 -1.61 15.40 2.53
C ARG A 46 -2.82 15.87 1.73
N ALA A 47 -2.61 16.76 0.76
CA ALA A 47 -3.68 17.27 -0.09
C ALA A 47 -4.28 16.16 -0.96
N ASP A 48 -3.44 15.30 -1.54
CA ASP A 48 -3.87 14.16 -2.35
C ASP A 48 -4.73 13.18 -1.53
N ILE A 49 -4.27 12.81 -0.34
CA ILE A 49 -5.00 11.88 0.55
C ILE A 49 -6.32 12.49 1.00
N ALA A 50 -6.33 13.78 1.38
CA ALA A 50 -7.57 14.47 1.74
C ALA A 50 -8.57 14.49 0.57
N GLY A 51 -8.10 14.72 -0.65
CA GLY A 51 -8.91 14.65 -1.86
C GLY A 51 -9.53 13.28 -2.08
N VAL A 52 -8.72 12.21 -1.99
CA VAL A 52 -9.18 10.82 -2.13
C VAL A 52 -10.20 10.45 -1.05
N VAL A 53 -9.95 10.82 0.22
CA VAL A 53 -10.85 10.53 1.35
C VAL A 53 -12.17 11.30 1.24
N SER A 54 -12.17 12.51 0.68
CA SER A 54 -13.37 13.33 0.47
C SER A 54 -14.20 12.92 -0.75
N SER A 55 -13.68 12.02 -1.58
CA SER A 55 -14.31 11.54 -2.81
C SER A 55 -15.14 10.27 -2.57
N PRO A 56 -15.99 9.86 -3.53
CA PRO A 56 -16.61 8.53 -3.49
C PRO A 56 -15.55 7.42 -3.34
N PRO A 57 -15.81 6.34 -2.56
CA PRO A 57 -14.83 5.27 -2.31
C PRO A 57 -14.23 4.67 -3.58
N GLU A 58 -14.96 4.67 -4.70
CA GLU A 58 -14.51 4.18 -5.99
C GLU A 58 -13.25 4.91 -6.49
N VAL A 59 -13.08 6.19 -6.14
CA VAL A 59 -11.90 6.98 -6.51
C VAL A 59 -10.63 6.40 -5.89
N PHE A 60 -10.70 5.97 -4.62
CA PHE A 60 -9.59 5.28 -3.97
C PHE A 60 -9.19 4.02 -4.73
N PHE A 61 -10.15 3.15 -5.06
CA PHE A 61 -9.87 1.91 -5.79
C PHE A 61 -9.31 2.18 -7.19
N GLN A 62 -9.80 3.21 -7.88
CA GLN A 62 -9.30 3.60 -9.21
C GLN A 62 -7.85 4.11 -9.16
N VAL A 63 -7.53 4.96 -8.19
CA VAL A 63 -6.16 5.48 -8.00
C VAL A 63 -5.24 4.35 -7.58
N PHE A 64 -5.67 3.49 -6.65
CA PHE A 64 -4.90 2.32 -6.22
C PHE A 64 -4.61 1.37 -7.39
N ALA A 65 -5.63 1.00 -8.17
CA ALA A 65 -5.45 0.09 -9.31
C ALA A 65 -4.47 0.67 -10.34
N ARG A 66 -4.56 1.97 -10.64
CA ARG A 66 -3.64 2.64 -11.57
C ARG A 66 -2.21 2.66 -11.04
N SER A 67 -2.03 2.94 -9.76
CA SER A 67 -0.72 2.96 -9.11
C SER A 67 -0.07 1.58 -9.08
N MET A 68 -0.84 0.54 -8.73
CA MET A 68 -0.35 -0.84 -8.69
C MET A 68 -0.04 -1.40 -10.08
N ALA A 69 -0.83 -1.04 -11.10
CA ALA A 69 -0.52 -1.42 -12.49
C ALA A 69 0.79 -0.79 -12.97
N ARG A 70 1.05 0.47 -12.61
CA ARG A 70 2.33 1.15 -12.91
C ARG A 70 3.49 0.51 -12.15
N LEU A 71 3.30 0.21 -10.86
CA LEU A 71 4.30 -0.46 -10.04
C LEU A 71 4.67 -1.85 -10.62
N GLY A 72 3.67 -2.61 -11.08
CA GLY A 72 3.89 -3.92 -11.68
C GLY A 72 4.63 -3.91 -13.02
N ALA A 73 4.82 -2.73 -13.64
CA ALA A 73 5.57 -2.57 -14.89
C ALA A 73 7.03 -2.12 -14.66
N VAL A 74 7.44 -1.89 -13.40
CA VAL A 74 8.81 -1.47 -13.08
C VAL A 74 9.78 -2.64 -13.33
N GLU A 75 10.79 -2.38 -14.17
CA GLU A 75 11.93 -3.29 -14.42
C GLU A 75 11.54 -4.73 -14.83
N VAL A 76 10.40 -4.88 -15.50
CA VAL A 76 9.93 -6.19 -15.98
C VAL A 76 10.83 -6.75 -17.07
N LYS A 77 11.09 -8.06 -17.00
CA LYS A 77 11.78 -8.81 -18.05
C LYS A 77 10.79 -9.18 -19.15
N THR A 78 11.11 -8.84 -20.40
CA THR A 78 10.24 -9.09 -21.56
C THR A 78 10.97 -9.80 -22.70
N GLY A 79 10.22 -10.37 -23.65
CA GLY A 79 10.79 -11.12 -24.77
C GLY A 79 11.58 -12.33 -24.29
N SER A 80 12.85 -12.41 -24.66
CA SER A 80 13.78 -13.47 -24.25
C SER A 80 14.58 -13.15 -22.99
N GLN A 81 14.28 -12.04 -22.29
CA GLN A 81 14.96 -11.69 -21.05
C GLN A 81 14.43 -12.56 -19.89
N GLY A 82 15.34 -13.25 -19.18
CA GLY A 82 14.98 -14.11 -18.06
C GLY A 82 14.50 -15.50 -18.47
N GLU A 83 13.65 -16.11 -17.65
CA GLU A 83 13.12 -17.45 -17.85
C GLU A 83 11.73 -17.61 -17.22
N ILE A 84 10.94 -18.55 -17.75
CA ILE A 84 9.75 -19.04 -17.07
C ILE A 84 10.19 -20.15 -16.11
N ARG A 85 10.11 -19.89 -14.81
CA ARG A 85 10.55 -20.84 -13.79
C ARG A 85 9.61 -22.02 -13.69
N LYS A 86 10.17 -23.23 -13.66
CA LYS A 86 9.42 -24.46 -13.33
C LYS A 86 9.05 -24.52 -11.85
N HIS A 87 9.86 -23.89 -11.01
CA HIS A 87 9.63 -23.75 -9.57
C HIS A 87 10.05 -22.35 -9.12
N CYS A 88 9.12 -21.54 -8.60
CA CYS A 88 9.35 -20.11 -8.34
C CYS A 88 10.54 -19.82 -7.43
N ALA A 89 10.85 -20.71 -6.49
CA ALA A 89 11.91 -20.51 -5.50
C ALA A 89 13.33 -20.80 -6.00
N VAL A 90 13.51 -21.39 -7.20
CA VAL A 90 14.83 -21.76 -7.73
C VAL A 90 14.99 -21.34 -9.19
N VAL A 91 16.23 -21.10 -9.62
CA VAL A 91 16.58 -20.87 -11.03
C VAL A 91 16.57 -22.20 -11.76
N ASN A 92 16.11 -22.24 -13.01
CA ASN A 92 16.12 -23.50 -13.76
C ASN A 92 17.57 -23.97 -14.00
N SER A 93 17.77 -25.28 -13.99
CA SER A 93 19.02 -25.96 -14.37
C SER A 93 18.89 -26.59 -15.75
#